data_AF-A0A2I7N4R6-F1
#
_entry.id   AF-A0A2I7N4R6-F1
#
_cell.length_a   1.000
_cell.length_b   1.000
_cell.length_c   1.000
_cell.angle_alpha   90.00
_cell.angle_beta   90.00
_cell.angle_gamma   90.00
#
_symmetry.space_group_name_H-M   'P 1'
#
loop_
_entity.id
_entity.type
_entity.pdbx_description
1 polymer ?
#
loop_
_entity_poly.entity_id
_entity_poly.type
_entity_poly.pdbx_seq_one_letter_code
_entity_poly.pdbx_strand_id
1 'polypeptide(L)'
;MLTSIASLAGCGLFQSPQAPSPQKVSLRIDLLESGTVIHAVDLVPMDIPNPSQPKVVNSAAFRITQDIRSVPGNLLVLPQNALITGVYTNDGKTCQVSWQEVYYDYRSLELNQSILSIGSRTANTPCDPKLGIKPGQAVEITLKN
;
A
#
# COMPACT_ATOMS: atom_id res chain seq x y z
N MET A 1 1.16 71.34 27.11
CA MET A 1 1.88 71.38 25.81
C MET A 1 2.86 70.22 25.77
N LEU A 2 3.04 69.65 24.57
CA LEU A 2 4.03 68.64 24.16
C LEU A 2 3.73 67.16 24.52
N THR A 3 2.89 66.59 23.67
CA THR A 3 3.09 65.35 22.90
C THR A 3 4.25 64.42 23.28
N SER A 4 3.92 63.14 23.48
CA SER A 4 4.72 62.04 22.91
C SER A 4 3.78 60.89 22.54
N ILE A 5 3.65 60.70 21.23
CA ILE A 5 2.91 59.63 20.58
C ILE A 5 3.94 58.53 20.35
N ALA A 6 3.85 57.43 21.09
CA ALA A 6 4.68 56.26 20.83
C ALA A 6 4.17 55.55 19.58
N SER A 7 4.76 55.86 18.43
CA SER A 7 4.58 55.11 17.19
C SER A 7 5.33 53.78 17.30
N LEU A 8 4.65 52.71 17.70
CA LEU A 8 5.11 51.34 17.49
C LEU A 8 4.80 50.94 16.04
N ALA A 9 5.72 51.30 15.15
CA ALA A 9 5.78 50.76 13.80
C ALA A 9 6.23 49.30 13.85
N GLY A 10 5.52 48.43 13.13
CA GLY A 10 6.08 47.20 12.58
C GLY A 10 5.89 45.93 13.41
N CYS A 11 4.69 45.35 13.35
CA CYS A 11 4.59 43.88 13.29
C CYS A 11 4.36 43.54 11.82
N GLY A 12 5.47 43.43 11.07
CA GLY A 12 5.45 42.82 9.76
C GLY A 12 4.77 41.46 9.87
N LEU A 13 3.74 41.27 9.05
CA LEU A 13 3.07 40.00 8.86
C LEU A 13 4.16 38.99 8.44
N PHE A 14 4.62 38.18 9.38
CA PHE A 14 5.30 36.93 9.05
C PHE A 14 4.26 36.05 8.35
N GLN A 15 4.14 36.23 7.04
CA GLN A 15 3.53 35.23 6.18
C GLN A 15 4.44 34.02 6.27
N SER A 16 4.08 33.08 7.14
CA SER A 16 4.66 31.74 7.14
C SER A 16 4.68 31.26 5.69
N PRO A 17 5.82 30.76 5.17
CA PRO A 17 5.86 30.16 3.85
C PRO A 17 4.69 29.18 3.76
N GLN A 18 3.86 29.37 2.74
CA GLN A 18 2.73 28.48 2.50
C GLN A 18 3.32 27.07 2.47
N ALA A 19 2.88 26.22 3.42
CA ALA A 19 3.39 24.85 3.49
C ALA A 19 3.27 24.25 2.10
N PRO A 20 4.35 23.64 1.55
CA PRO A 20 4.29 23.07 0.22
C PRO A 20 3.06 22.18 0.15
N SER A 21 2.16 22.51 -0.79
CA SER A 21 0.97 21.72 -1.02
C SER A 21 1.44 20.28 -1.24
N PRO A 22 0.88 19.29 -0.52
CA PRO A 22 1.27 17.90 -0.70
C PRO A 22 1.18 17.60 -2.18
N GLN A 23 2.32 17.40 -2.85
CA GLN A 23 2.30 16.93 -4.22
C GLN A 23 1.62 15.59 -4.14
N LYS A 24 0.41 15.52 -4.67
CA LYS A 24 -0.34 14.29 -4.84
C LYS A 24 0.50 13.49 -5.84
N VAL A 25 1.46 12.72 -5.33
CA VAL A 25 2.19 11.74 -6.13
C VAL A 25 1.12 10.78 -6.58
N SER A 26 0.61 11.00 -7.78
CA SER A 26 -0.34 10.12 -8.41
C SER A 26 0.46 8.89 -8.79
N LEU A 27 0.61 7.97 -7.83
CA LEU A 27 1.20 6.67 -8.08
C LEU A 27 0.33 6.03 -9.17
N ARG A 28 0.95 5.59 -10.25
CA ARG A 28 0.21 4.95 -11.32
C ARG A 28 0.83 3.62 -11.68
N ILE A 29 0.04 2.57 -11.50
CA ILE A 29 0.44 1.19 -11.78
C ILE A 29 0.68 0.96 -13.28
N ASP A 30 0.13 1.82 -14.15
CA ASP A 30 0.34 1.76 -15.61
C ASP A 30 1.77 2.09 -16.04
N LEU A 31 2.56 2.71 -15.16
CA LEU A 31 3.98 2.96 -15.39
C LEU A 31 4.86 1.72 -15.17
N LEU A 32 4.29 0.63 -14.66
CA LEU A 32 5.00 -0.64 -14.51
C LEU A 32 4.67 -1.57 -15.67
N GLU A 33 5.71 -2.19 -16.22
CA GLU A 33 5.59 -3.19 -17.27
C GLU A 33 4.98 -4.48 -16.71
N SER A 34 4.27 -5.20 -17.58
CA SER A 34 3.82 -6.56 -17.27
C SER A 34 5.01 -7.47 -16.99
N GLY A 35 4.83 -8.43 -16.07
CA GLY A 35 5.92 -9.27 -15.57
C GLY A 35 6.75 -8.63 -14.45
N THR A 36 6.57 -7.34 -14.15
CA THR A 36 7.18 -6.72 -12.95
C THR A 36 6.75 -7.49 -11.70
N VAL A 37 7.72 -7.86 -10.86
CA VAL A 37 7.51 -8.61 -9.63
C VAL A 37 7.57 -7.65 -8.44
N ILE A 38 6.50 -7.64 -7.65
CA ILE A 38 6.44 -6.95 -6.36
C ILE A 38 6.69 -8.00 -5.28
N HIS A 39 7.71 -7.79 -4.46
CA HIS A 39 8.00 -8.63 -3.31
C HIS A 39 7.33 -8.04 -2.07
N ALA A 40 6.58 -8.88 -1.35
CA ALA A 40 5.89 -8.47 -0.14
C ALA A 40 5.98 -9.57 0.93
N VAL A 41 5.82 -9.21 2.20
CA VAL A 41 5.83 -10.16 3.33
C VAL A 41 4.54 -10.09 4.10
N ASP A 42 4.03 -11.25 4.51
CA ASP A 42 2.83 -11.31 5.33
C ASP A 42 3.11 -10.82 6.75
N LEU A 43 2.17 -10.06 7.30
CA LEU A 43 2.28 -9.46 8.63
C LEU A 43 1.41 -10.20 9.65
N VAL A 44 0.44 -11.00 9.19
CA VAL A 44 -0.52 -11.72 10.03
C VAL A 44 -0.66 -13.16 9.52
N PRO A 45 -0.73 -14.20 10.38
CA PRO A 45 -0.93 -15.57 9.89
C PRO A 45 -2.26 -15.70 9.12
N MET A 46 -2.24 -16.44 8.01
CA MET A 46 -3.45 -16.79 7.25
C MET A 46 -3.90 -18.21 7.56
N ASP A 47 -5.15 -18.34 7.97
CA ASP A 47 -5.71 -19.60 8.48
C ASP A 47 -5.92 -20.67 7.40
N ILE A 48 -5.87 -21.92 7.84
CA ILE A 48 -6.33 -23.08 7.07
C ILE A 48 -7.76 -23.48 7.48
N PRO A 49 -8.60 -23.97 6.56
CA PRO A 49 -9.94 -24.44 6.90
C PRO A 49 -9.90 -25.63 7.87
N ASN A 50 -10.78 -25.60 8.86
CA ASN A 50 -11.00 -26.70 9.79
C ASN A 50 -12.24 -27.54 9.36
N PRO A 51 -12.48 -28.74 9.92
CA PRO A 51 -13.62 -29.56 9.50
C PRO A 51 -14.99 -28.89 9.59
N SER A 52 -15.17 -27.91 10.48
CA SER A 52 -16.40 -27.12 10.62
C SER A 52 -16.47 -25.89 9.70
N GLN A 53 -15.34 -25.48 9.10
CA GLN A 53 -15.23 -24.35 8.21
C GLN A 53 -14.55 -24.79 6.91
N PRO A 54 -15.32 -25.29 5.92
CA PRO A 54 -14.75 -25.86 4.70
C PRO A 54 -14.08 -24.81 3.79
N LYS A 55 -14.24 -23.52 4.08
CA LYS A 55 -13.61 -22.42 3.34
C LYS A 55 -13.31 -21.23 4.25
N VAL A 56 -12.10 -20.71 4.14
CA VAL A 56 -11.65 -19.45 4.73
C VAL A 56 -11.66 -18.37 3.64
N VAL A 57 -12.24 -17.21 3.95
CA VAL A 57 -12.21 -16.01 3.11
C VAL A 57 -11.96 -14.81 4.01
N ASN A 58 -10.78 -14.21 3.90
CA ASN A 58 -10.34 -13.10 4.75
C ASN A 58 -9.65 -12.01 3.93
N SER A 59 -9.62 -10.79 4.47
CA SER A 59 -8.73 -9.75 3.95
C SER A 59 -7.29 -10.08 4.34
N ALA A 60 -6.38 -9.87 3.41
CA ALA A 60 -4.95 -10.08 3.61
C ALA A 60 -4.19 -8.78 3.37
N ALA A 61 -3.15 -8.53 4.16
CA ALA A 61 -2.33 -7.32 4.08
C ALA A 61 -0.85 -7.67 4.23
N PHE A 62 -0.07 -7.31 3.22
CA PHE A 62 1.35 -7.62 3.13
C PHE A 62 2.14 -6.33 3.05
N ARG A 63 3.34 -6.30 3.63
CA ARG A 63 4.25 -5.17 3.52
C ARG A 63 5.17 -5.35 2.32
N ILE A 64 5.18 -4.38 1.42
CA ILE A 64 6.11 -4.34 0.28
C ILE A 64 7.55 -4.21 0.81
N THR A 65 8.45 -5.07 0.35
CA THR A 65 9.81 -5.16 0.89
C THR A 65 10.83 -4.26 0.20
N GLN A 66 10.50 -3.71 -0.97
CA GLN A 66 11.39 -2.85 -1.75
C GLN A 66 10.64 -1.79 -2.54
N ASP A 67 11.30 -0.67 -2.83
CA ASP A 67 10.79 0.33 -3.77
C ASP A 67 10.63 -0.30 -5.15
N ILE A 68 9.46 -0.10 -5.77
CA ILE A 68 9.21 -0.47 -7.17
C ILE A 68 9.14 0.80 -8.01
N ARG A 69 9.93 0.83 -9.07
CA ARG A 69 10.15 2.01 -9.89
C ARG A 69 9.85 1.73 -11.36
N SER A 70 9.39 2.74 -12.08
CA SER A 70 9.09 2.62 -13.51
C SER A 70 10.35 2.53 -14.36
N VAL A 71 10.24 1.85 -15.50
CA VAL A 71 11.26 1.80 -16.54
C VAL A 71 10.61 2.16 -17.89
N PRO A 72 11.20 3.06 -18.69
CA PRO A 72 12.25 4.02 -18.37
C PRO A 72 11.71 5.18 -17.53
N GLY A 73 12.52 5.74 -16.62
CA GLY A 73 12.16 6.96 -15.87
C GLY A 73 12.46 6.92 -14.37
N ASN A 74 12.68 5.73 -13.79
CA ASN A 74 13.06 5.53 -12.39
C ASN A 74 12.12 6.22 -11.38
N LEU A 75 10.87 6.46 -11.79
CA LEU A 75 9.87 7.10 -10.95
C LEU A 75 9.40 6.11 -9.90
N LEU A 76 9.28 6.54 -8.65
CA LEU A 76 8.74 5.69 -7.59
C LEU A 76 7.25 5.43 -7.85
N VAL A 77 6.87 4.15 -8.00
CA VAL A 77 5.48 3.73 -8.24
C VAL A 77 4.90 3.04 -7.02
N LEU A 78 5.67 2.20 -6.35
CA LEU A 78 5.28 1.60 -5.06
C LEU A 78 6.41 1.82 -4.06
N PRO A 79 6.16 2.51 -2.93
CA PRO A 79 7.18 2.69 -1.92
C PRO A 79 7.38 1.41 -1.12
N GLN A 80 8.62 1.17 -0.70
CA GLN A 80 8.92 0.21 0.36
C GLN A 80 8.06 0.50 1.60
N ASN A 81 7.67 -0.54 2.31
CA ASN A 81 6.83 -0.49 3.52
C ASN A 81 5.35 -0.13 3.31
N ALA A 82 4.92 0.23 2.09
CA ALA A 82 3.49 0.28 1.79
C ALA A 82 2.83 -1.08 2.00
N LEU A 83 1.54 -1.04 2.27
CA LEU A 83 0.71 -2.21 2.46
C LEU A 83 -0.02 -2.54 1.16
N ILE A 84 0.20 -3.74 0.64
CA ILE A 84 -0.56 -4.31 -0.46
C ILE A 84 -1.60 -5.28 0.11
N THR A 85 -2.84 -5.13 -0.32
CA THR A 85 -3.98 -5.87 0.22
C THR A 85 -4.69 -6.70 -0.83
N GLY A 86 -5.39 -7.73 -0.38
CA GLY A 86 -6.18 -8.59 -1.24
C GLY A 86 -7.16 -9.46 -0.46
N VAL A 87 -7.90 -10.28 -1.19
CA VAL A 87 -8.78 -11.30 -0.63
C VAL A 87 -8.03 -12.63 -0.64
N TYR A 88 -7.75 -13.16 0.54
CA TYR A 88 -7.28 -14.51 0.75
C TYR A 88 -8.45 -15.49 0.67
N THR A 89 -8.27 -16.59 -0.05
CA THR A 89 -9.23 -17.70 -0.11
C THR A 89 -8.51 -19.03 0.04
N ASN A 90 -9.04 -19.91 0.89
CA ASN A 90 -8.55 -21.28 1.05
C ASN A 90 -9.69 -22.25 1.34
N ASP A 91 -9.83 -23.29 0.54
CA ASP A 91 -10.85 -24.35 0.70
C ASP A 91 -10.26 -25.74 1.04
N GLY A 92 -8.96 -25.79 1.36
CA GLY A 92 -8.23 -27.02 1.66
C GLY A 92 -7.71 -27.76 0.42
N LYS A 93 -8.08 -27.32 -0.78
CA LYS A 93 -7.57 -27.82 -2.08
C LYS A 93 -6.90 -26.72 -2.90
N THR A 94 -7.45 -25.53 -2.85
CA THR A 94 -6.99 -24.33 -3.54
C THR A 94 -6.74 -23.25 -2.49
N CYS A 95 -5.61 -22.57 -2.61
CA CYS A 95 -5.24 -21.44 -1.78
C CYS A 95 -4.69 -20.36 -2.68
N GLN A 96 -5.20 -19.14 -2.55
CA GLN A 96 -4.72 -18.00 -3.33
C GLN A 96 -5.06 -16.66 -2.65
N VAL A 97 -4.32 -15.63 -3.04
CA VAL A 97 -4.63 -14.22 -2.76
C VAL A 97 -4.98 -13.51 -4.06
N SER A 98 -6.12 -12.82 -4.07
CA SER A 98 -6.53 -11.90 -5.14
C SER A 98 -6.29 -10.46 -4.69
N TRP A 99 -5.26 -9.83 -5.25
CA TRP A 99 -4.83 -8.48 -4.87
C TRP A 99 -5.83 -7.41 -5.30
N GLN A 100 -5.88 -6.29 -4.55
CA GLN A 100 -6.89 -5.26 -4.74
C GLN A 100 -6.29 -3.85 -4.68
N GLU A 101 -5.77 -3.47 -3.51
CA GLU A 101 -5.42 -2.07 -3.22
C GLU A 101 -4.06 -1.97 -2.52
N VAL A 102 -3.41 -0.82 -2.68
CA VAL A 102 -2.19 -0.43 -1.96
C VAL A 102 -2.51 0.77 -1.05
N TYR A 103 -1.88 0.79 0.13
CA TYR A 103 -1.98 1.85 1.14
C TYR A 103 -0.57 2.28 1.57
N TYR A 104 -0.38 3.54 1.95
CA TYR A 104 0.94 4.00 2.41
C TYR A 104 1.36 3.33 3.72
N ASP A 105 0.39 3.07 4.60
CA ASP A 105 0.60 2.59 5.97
C ASP A 105 -0.69 1.98 6.55
N TYR A 106 -0.65 1.55 7.81
CA TYR A 106 -1.81 1.00 8.50
C TYR A 106 -2.92 2.03 8.77
N ARG A 107 -2.56 3.29 9.01
CA ARG A 107 -3.56 4.33 9.30
C ARG A 107 -4.41 4.62 8.07
N SER A 108 -3.78 4.71 6.90
CA SER A 108 -4.47 4.85 5.61
C SER A 108 -5.32 3.62 5.29
N LEU A 109 -4.88 2.41 5.65
CA LEU A 109 -5.70 1.19 5.55
C LEU A 109 -6.95 1.26 6.44
N GLU A 110 -6.81 1.61 7.73
CA GLU A 110 -7.94 1.73 8.67
C GLU A 110 -8.97 2.78 8.23
N LEU A 111 -8.50 3.87 7.63
CA LEU A 111 -9.35 4.94 7.08
C LEU A 111 -9.86 4.62 5.66
N ASN A 112 -9.49 3.47 5.10
CA ASN A 112 -9.77 3.06 3.72
C ASN A 112 -9.38 4.12 2.67
N GLN A 113 -8.19 4.71 2.84
CA GLN A 113 -7.60 5.71 1.95
C GLN A 113 -6.53 5.06 1.07
N SER A 114 -6.96 4.29 0.07
CA SER A 114 -6.03 3.64 -0.84
C SER A 114 -5.29 4.66 -1.71
N ILE A 115 -4.06 4.32 -2.06
CA ILE A 115 -3.17 5.16 -2.86
C ILE A 115 -3.12 4.68 -4.31
N LEU A 116 -3.45 3.41 -4.52
CA LEU A 116 -3.43 2.76 -5.82
C LEU A 116 -4.26 1.48 -5.82
N SER A 117 -5.17 1.37 -6.79
CA SER A 117 -5.85 0.12 -7.11
C SER A 117 -5.02 -0.70 -8.10
N ILE A 118 -4.88 -1.99 -7.84
CA ILE A 118 -3.94 -2.89 -8.56
C ILE A 118 -4.57 -4.22 -9.02
N GLY A 119 -5.80 -4.52 -8.60
CA GLY A 119 -6.38 -5.86 -8.80
C GLY A 119 -6.57 -6.27 -10.26
N SER A 120 -6.89 -5.32 -11.15
CA SER A 120 -6.97 -5.58 -12.59
C SER A 120 -5.61 -5.87 -13.23
N ARG A 121 -4.52 -5.41 -12.60
CA ARG A 121 -3.15 -5.45 -13.13
C ARG A 121 -2.28 -6.51 -12.47
N THR A 122 -2.81 -7.31 -11.56
CA THR A 122 -2.05 -8.35 -10.85
C THR A 122 -2.64 -9.73 -11.09
N ALA A 123 -1.77 -10.73 -11.15
CA ALA A 123 -2.19 -12.14 -11.10
C ALA A 123 -2.53 -12.54 -9.66
N ASN A 124 -3.42 -13.53 -9.49
CA ASN A 124 -3.61 -14.14 -8.19
C ASN A 124 -2.32 -14.87 -7.79
N THR A 125 -1.91 -14.74 -6.53
CA THR A 125 -0.75 -15.48 -6.01
C THR A 125 -1.23 -16.77 -5.34
N PRO A 126 -0.86 -17.96 -5.84
CA PRO A 126 -1.22 -19.22 -5.20
C PRO A 126 -0.41 -19.45 -3.91
N CYS A 127 -0.97 -20.24 -3.00
CA CYS A 127 -0.34 -20.68 -1.77
C CYS A 127 -0.59 -22.18 -1.53
N ASP A 128 0.06 -22.76 -0.51
CA ASP A 128 -0.18 -24.14 -0.11
C ASP A 128 -1.49 -24.22 0.70
N PRO A 129 -2.52 -24.95 0.24
CA PRO A 129 -3.80 -25.05 0.94
C PRO A 129 -3.72 -25.74 2.30
N LYS A 130 -2.68 -26.56 2.54
CA LYS A 130 -2.47 -27.27 3.80
C LYS A 130 -1.68 -26.45 4.83
N LEU A 131 -0.93 -25.46 4.37
CA LEU A 131 -0.07 -24.62 5.24
C LEU A 131 -0.53 -23.17 5.33
N GLY A 132 -1.36 -22.71 4.38
CA GLY A 132 -1.73 -21.31 4.27
C GLY A 132 -0.54 -20.44 3.89
N ILE A 133 -0.50 -19.23 4.47
CA ILE A 133 0.64 -18.31 4.38
C ILE A 133 1.13 -18.05 5.79
N LYS A 134 2.42 -18.30 6.03
CA LYS A 134 3.02 -18.12 7.35
C LYS A 134 3.39 -16.65 7.57
N PRO A 135 3.37 -16.16 8.82
CA PRO A 135 3.90 -14.84 9.15
C PRO A 135 5.33 -14.67 8.67
N GLY A 136 5.63 -13.55 8.03
CA GLY A 136 6.96 -13.25 7.48
C GLY A 136 7.32 -14.03 6.21
N GLN A 137 6.43 -14.90 5.70
CA GLN A 137 6.63 -15.53 4.41
C GLN A 137 6.61 -14.48 3.30
N ALA A 138 7.66 -14.46 2.49
CA ALA A 138 7.71 -13.63 1.29
C ALA A 138 6.78 -14.20 0.22
N VAL A 139 6.09 -13.31 -0.48
CA VAL A 139 5.26 -13.59 -1.64
C VAL A 139 5.70 -12.73 -2.81
N GLU A 140 5.54 -13.28 -4.00
CA GLU A 140 5.80 -12.60 -5.26
C GLU A 140 4.45 -12.30 -5.94
N ILE A 141 4.28 -11.04 -6.31
CA ILE A 141 3.07 -10.53 -6.93
C ILE A 141 3.45 -10.05 -8.32
N THR A 142 3.05 -10.79 -9.33
CA THR A 142 3.39 -10.50 -10.73
C THR A 142 2.33 -9.61 -11.35
N LEU A 143 2.76 -8.51 -11.96
CA LEU A 143 1.91 -7.69 -12.79
C LEU A 143 1.56 -8.40 -14.10
N LYS A 144 0.31 -8.29 -14.53
CA LYS A 144 -0.22 -8.79 -15.81
C LYS A 144 -0.66 -7.62 -16.70
N ASN A 145 -0.83 -7.93 -17.99
CA ASN A 145 -1.41 -7.01 -18.98
C ASN A 145 -2.87 -6.69 -18.65
#